data_AF-A0A960NYP3-F1
#
_entry.id   AF-A0A960NYP3-F1
#
_cell.length_a   1.000
_cell.length_b   1.000
_cell.length_c   1.000
_cell.angle_alpha   90.00
_cell.angle_beta   90.00
_cell.angle_gamma   90.00
#
_symmetry.space_group_name_H-M   'P 1'
#
loop_
_entity.id
_entity.type
_entity.pdbx_description
1 polymer ?
#
loop_
_entity_poly.entity_id
_entity_poly.type
_entity_poly.pdbx_seq_one_letter_code
_entity_poly.pdbx_strand_id
1 'polypeptide(L)'
;MATLSRTRARARTEAGFSLVELLVALLLLVWILALAGQLLVESGRIHASVARELRETDDRFTLRLLRADLRSGVPAGASSALWTSEPLALRDGDRAIAWGVEDGRLVRALAEGGESAVARVQLDRVVALRWRVPFPGLIDVELVRFRGERAPLARVLSAEWRRRGETLEATTFSVAARRSWW
;
A
#
# COMPACT_ATOMS: atom_id res chain seq x y z
N MET A 1 35.36 -44.20 -67.65
CA MET A 1 35.23 -42.97 -66.83
C MET A 1 34.41 -43.31 -65.60
N ALA A 2 34.90 -42.86 -64.45
CA ALA A 2 34.50 -43.22 -63.11
C ALA A 2 33.27 -42.43 -62.62
N THR A 3 32.51 -42.99 -61.67
CA THR A 3 32.22 -42.35 -60.37
C THR A 3 31.49 -43.34 -59.45
N LEU A 4 32.25 -43.98 -58.55
CA LEU A 4 31.72 -44.75 -57.43
C LEU A 4 31.36 -43.76 -56.30
N SER A 5 30.07 -43.49 -56.12
CA SER A 5 29.54 -42.73 -54.98
C SER A 5 29.51 -43.60 -53.72
N ARG A 6 30.55 -43.51 -52.89
CA ARG A 6 30.56 -44.11 -51.54
C ARG A 6 29.74 -43.23 -50.59
N THR A 7 28.48 -43.56 -50.40
CA THR A 7 27.66 -43.11 -49.27
C THR A 7 28.18 -43.76 -47.99
N ARG A 8 28.98 -43.01 -47.21
CA ARG A 8 29.33 -43.38 -45.84
C ARG A 8 28.11 -43.12 -44.95
N ALA A 9 27.33 -44.17 -44.67
CA ALA A 9 26.40 -44.18 -43.56
C ALA A 9 27.20 -44.09 -42.25
N ARG A 10 27.21 -42.91 -41.62
CA ARG A 10 27.66 -42.74 -40.24
C ARG A 10 26.60 -43.41 -39.36
N ALA A 11 26.86 -44.64 -38.93
CA ALA A 11 26.16 -45.23 -37.81
C ALA A 11 26.40 -44.33 -36.59
N ARG A 12 25.39 -43.54 -36.21
CA ARG A 12 25.32 -42.94 -34.89
C ARG A 12 25.19 -44.11 -33.92
N THR A 13 26.28 -44.44 -33.25
CA THR A 13 26.25 -45.27 -32.06
C THR A 13 25.35 -44.57 -31.05
N GLU A 14 24.13 -45.08 -30.90
CA GLU A 14 23.25 -44.78 -29.78
C GLU A 14 23.96 -45.30 -28.53
N ALA A 15 24.74 -44.45 -27.88
CA ALA A 15 25.32 -44.75 -26.58
C ALA A 15 24.17 -44.85 -25.58
N GLY A 16 23.75 -46.09 -25.28
CA GLY A 16 22.80 -46.36 -24.22
C GLY A 16 23.33 -45.80 -22.91
N PHE A 17 22.51 -44.99 -22.24
CA PHE A 17 22.84 -44.42 -20.93
C PHE A 17 23.11 -45.54 -19.93
N SER A 18 24.20 -45.44 -19.17
CA SER A 18 24.45 -46.41 -18.11
C SER A 18 23.44 -46.23 -16.97
N LEU A 19 23.06 -47.33 -16.30
CA LEU A 19 22.16 -47.28 -15.14
C LEU A 19 22.68 -46.32 -14.05
N VAL A 20 24.01 -46.24 -13.90
CA VAL A 20 24.66 -45.34 -12.96
C VAL A 20 24.46 -43.88 -13.37
N GLU A 21 24.57 -43.56 -14.66
CA GLU A 21 24.33 -42.20 -15.16
C GLU A 21 22.87 -41.77 -14.95
N LEU A 22 21.91 -42.68 -15.16
CA LEU A 22 20.51 -42.41 -14.87
C LEU A 22 20.28 -42.12 -13.38
N LEU A 23 20.91 -42.90 -12.49
CA LEU A 23 20.77 -42.74 -11.05
C LEU A 23 21.40 -41.42 -10.57
N VAL A 24 22.56 -41.05 -11.10
CA VAL A 24 23.21 -39.76 -10.84
C VAL A 24 22.34 -38.60 -11.35
N ALA A 25 21.79 -38.71 -12.56
CA ALA A 25 20.92 -37.68 -13.13
C ALA A 25 19.65 -37.49 -12.29
N LEU A 26 19.06 -38.58 -11.81
CA LEU A 26 17.86 -38.54 -10.96
C LEU A 26 18.15 -37.90 -9.60
N LEU A 27 19.31 -38.21 -9.02
CA LEU A 27 19.74 -37.64 -7.73
C LEU A 27 20.03 -36.13 -7.87
N LEU A 28 20.69 -35.72 -8.95
CA LEU A 28 20.88 -34.30 -9.28
C LEU A 28 19.55 -33.58 -9.48
N LEU A 29 18.59 -34.19 -10.19
CA LEU A 29 17.28 -33.60 -10.42
C LEU A 29 16.54 -33.36 -9.10
N VAL A 30 16.49 -34.36 -8.21
CA VAL A 30 15.88 -34.22 -6.88
C VAL A 30 16.54 -33.09 -6.08
N TRP A 31 17.87 -32.97 -6.16
CA TRP A 31 18.60 -31.93 -5.46
C TRP A 31 18.29 -30.53 -5.99
N ILE A 32 18.19 -30.37 -7.31
CA ILE A 32 17.78 -29.12 -7.96
C ILE A 32 16.34 -28.74 -7.55
N LEU A 33 15.42 -29.71 -7.53
CA LEU A 33 14.04 -29.45 -7.08
C LEU A 33 13.99 -29.01 -5.61
N ALA A 34 14.80 -29.61 -4.73
CA ALA A 34 14.89 -29.21 -3.33
C ALA A 34 15.38 -27.76 -3.17
N LEU A 35 16.43 -27.37 -3.91
CA LEU A 35 16.94 -26.01 -3.94
C LEU A 35 15.92 -25.01 -4.49
N ALA A 36 15.24 -25.35 -5.60
CA ALA A 36 14.20 -24.52 -6.18
C ALA A 36 13.03 -24.31 -5.20
N GLY A 37 12.64 -25.35 -4.46
CA GLY A 37 11.61 -25.25 -3.41
C GLY A 37 11.98 -24.28 -2.30
N GLN A 38 13.23 -24.30 -1.84
CA GLN A 38 13.70 -23.34 -0.83
C GLN A 38 13.69 -21.90 -1.35
N LEU A 39 14.15 -21.69 -2.60
CA LEU A 39 14.13 -20.37 -3.23
C LEU A 39 12.70 -19.83 -3.41
N LEU A 40 11.73 -20.69 -3.72
CA LEU A 40 10.32 -20.31 -3.80
C LEU A 40 9.77 -19.86 -2.45
N VAL A 41 10.09 -20.58 -1.37
CA VAL A 41 9.67 -20.21 -0.01
C VAL A 41 10.28 -18.87 0.40
N GLU A 42 11.58 -18.67 0.15
CA GLU A 42 12.27 -17.43 0.51
C GLU A 42 11.79 -16.24 -0.33
N SER A 43 11.54 -16.45 -1.62
CA SER A 43 10.92 -15.44 -2.49
C SER A 43 9.56 -15.01 -1.96
N GLY A 44 8.72 -15.97 -1.54
CA GLY A 44 7.43 -15.67 -0.90
C GLY A 44 7.58 -14.85 0.37
N ARG A 45 8.58 -15.16 1.20
CA ARG A 45 8.87 -14.42 2.44
C ARG A 45 9.29 -12.98 2.18
N ILE A 46 10.19 -12.77 1.22
CA ILE A 46 10.67 -11.43 0.82
C ILE A 46 9.53 -10.61 0.22
N HIS A 47 8.68 -11.21 -0.62
CA HIS A 47 7.52 -10.50 -1.17
C HIS A 47 6.52 -10.10 -0.09
N ALA A 48 6.30 -10.95 0.91
CA ALA A 48 5.43 -10.63 2.04
C ALA A 48 5.99 -9.48 2.91
N SER A 49 7.31 -9.47 3.16
CA SER A 49 7.94 -8.38 3.93
C SER A 49 7.95 -7.07 3.17
N VAL A 50 8.30 -7.07 1.88
CA VAL A 50 8.30 -5.87 1.03
C VAL A 50 6.89 -5.31 0.87
N ALA A 51 5.88 -6.17 0.66
CA ALA A 51 4.49 -5.73 0.58
C ALA A 51 3.99 -5.12 1.90
N ARG A 52 4.52 -5.55 3.05
CA ARG A 52 4.22 -4.96 4.36
C ARG A 52 4.95 -3.62 4.56
N GLU A 53 6.22 -3.54 4.19
CA GLU A 53 7.04 -2.33 4.34
C GLU A 53 6.59 -1.19 3.41
N LEU A 54 6.21 -1.51 2.17
CA LEU A 54 5.62 -0.54 1.25
C LEU A 54 4.29 0.03 1.78
N ARG A 55 3.51 -0.77 2.54
CA ARG A 55 2.25 -0.32 3.17
C ARG A 55 2.49 0.50 4.43
N GLU A 56 3.42 0.10 5.30
CA GLU A 56 3.78 0.89 6.49
C GLU A 56 4.43 2.23 6.10
N THR A 57 5.13 2.27 4.96
CA THR A 57 5.64 3.51 4.36
C THR A 57 4.51 4.45 3.92
N ASP A 58 3.40 3.88 3.44
CA ASP A 58 2.22 4.62 2.97
C ASP A 58 1.53 5.40 4.10
N ASP A 59 1.45 4.83 5.31
CA ASP A 59 0.88 5.48 6.49
C ASP A 59 1.64 6.77 6.86
N ARG A 60 2.97 6.63 7.01
CA ARG A 60 3.84 7.75 7.40
C ARG A 60 3.88 8.81 6.30
N PHE A 61 3.88 8.37 5.04
CA PHE A 61 3.80 9.25 3.89
C PHE A 61 2.49 10.05 3.88
N THR A 62 1.35 9.38 4.06
CA THR A 62 0.02 9.99 4.12
C THR A 62 -0.09 11.02 5.23
N LEU A 63 0.37 10.69 6.44
CA LEU A 63 0.39 11.66 7.55
C LEU A 63 1.32 12.85 7.28
N ARG A 64 2.46 12.63 6.61
CA ARG A 64 3.36 13.71 6.21
C ARG A 64 2.72 14.60 5.15
N LEU A 65 2.02 14.02 4.17
CA LEU A 65 1.30 14.74 3.13
C LEU A 65 0.17 15.57 3.73
N LEU A 66 -0.64 14.99 4.61
CA LEU A 66 -1.69 15.70 5.35
C LEU A 66 -1.12 16.87 6.15
N ARG A 67 0.00 16.69 6.87
CA ARG A 67 0.68 17.80 7.56
C ARG A 67 1.20 18.87 6.62
N ALA A 68 1.69 18.50 5.43
CA ALA A 68 2.15 19.46 4.44
C ALA A 68 0.98 20.31 3.91
N ASP A 69 -0.13 19.67 3.55
CA ASP A 69 -1.35 20.36 3.11
C ASP A 69 -1.90 21.30 4.19
N LEU A 70 -1.89 20.87 5.46
CA LEU A 70 -2.34 21.71 6.58
C LEU A 70 -1.43 22.91 6.85
N ARG A 71 -0.14 22.81 6.52
CA ARG A 71 0.81 23.91 6.66
C ARG A 71 0.66 24.92 5.53
N SER A 72 0.44 24.46 4.30
CA SER A 72 0.33 25.35 3.14
C SER A 72 -1.07 25.95 3.01
N GLY A 73 -2.10 25.16 3.33
CA GLY A 73 -3.50 25.51 3.16
C GLY A 73 -4.10 26.34 4.31
N VAL A 74 -5.09 27.15 3.95
CA VAL A 74 -5.99 27.84 4.87
C VAL A 74 -7.32 27.06 4.90
N PRO A 75 -7.85 26.70 6.07
CA PRO A 75 -9.14 25.99 6.15
C PRO A 75 -10.27 26.82 5.53
N ALA A 76 -11.02 26.18 4.64
CA ALA A 76 -12.11 26.77 3.89
C ALA A 76 -13.43 26.48 4.60
N GLY A 77 -14.04 27.48 5.23
CA GLY A 77 -15.31 27.34 5.96
C GLY A 77 -15.25 27.95 7.37
N ALA A 78 -16.32 27.78 8.14
CA ALA A 78 -16.38 28.25 9.52
C ALA A 78 -15.37 27.47 10.38
N SER A 79 -14.40 28.17 10.95
CA SER A 79 -13.50 27.60 11.95
C SER A 79 -14.31 27.19 13.19
N SER A 80 -14.43 25.88 13.42
CA SER A 80 -15.04 25.36 14.64
C SER A 80 -13.97 25.09 15.70
N ALA A 81 -14.14 25.65 16.89
CA ALA A 81 -13.34 25.28 18.06
C ALA A 81 -13.69 23.87 18.57
N LEU A 82 -14.84 23.33 18.15
CA LEU A 82 -15.31 21.99 18.48
C LEU A 82 -14.85 20.99 17.41
N TRP A 83 -14.61 19.75 17.84
CA TRP A 83 -14.28 18.65 16.95
C TRP A 83 -15.43 18.37 15.96
N THR A 84 -15.14 18.44 14.66
CA THR A 84 -16.06 18.06 13.58
C THR A 84 -15.53 16.84 12.82
N SER A 85 -16.42 16.10 12.17
CA SER A 85 -16.09 14.99 11.25
C SER A 85 -16.41 15.36 9.79
N GLU A 86 -16.78 16.60 9.52
CA GLU A 86 -16.97 17.10 8.16
C GLU A 86 -15.65 17.06 7.38
N PRO A 87 -15.69 16.96 6.04
CA PRO A 87 -14.48 17.01 5.23
C PRO A 87 -13.65 18.26 5.54
N LEU A 88 -12.36 18.06 5.78
CA LEU A 88 -11.39 19.13 6.01
C LEU A 88 -11.03 19.77 4.67
N ALA A 89 -11.73 20.84 4.35
CA ALA A 89 -11.48 21.65 3.17
C ALA A 89 -10.38 22.69 3.44
N LEU A 90 -9.41 22.78 2.54
CA LEU A 90 -8.26 23.69 2.56
C LEU A 90 -8.18 24.44 1.23
N ARG A 91 -7.66 25.67 1.29
CA ARG A 91 -7.31 26.53 0.14
C ARG A 91 -5.84 26.87 0.16
N ASP A 92 -5.16 26.68 -0.95
CA ASP A 92 -3.76 27.05 -1.14
C ASP A 92 -3.60 27.76 -2.50
N GLY A 93 -3.71 29.09 -2.49
CA GLY A 93 -3.85 29.87 -3.73
C GLY A 93 -5.10 29.43 -4.52
N ASP A 94 -4.90 29.07 -5.78
CA ASP A 94 -5.97 28.57 -6.68
C ASP A 94 -6.28 27.07 -6.48
N ARG A 95 -5.60 26.41 -5.53
CA ARG A 95 -5.79 24.99 -5.23
C ARG A 95 -6.80 24.79 -4.11
N ALA A 96 -7.64 23.80 -4.34
CA ALA A 96 -8.66 23.29 -3.46
C ALA A 96 -8.27 21.89 -3.00
N ILE A 97 -8.03 21.70 -1.71
CA ILE A 97 -7.73 20.39 -1.15
C ILE A 97 -8.84 20.02 -0.18
N ALA A 98 -9.37 18.81 -0.26
CA ALA A 98 -10.32 18.29 0.73
C ALA A 98 -9.85 16.93 1.22
N TRP A 99 -9.88 16.75 2.54
CA TRP A 99 -9.62 15.48 3.20
C TRP A 99 -10.89 14.97 3.85
N GLY A 100 -11.27 13.73 3.55
CA GLY A 100 -12.50 13.13 4.08
C GLY A 100 -12.36 11.63 4.24
N VAL A 101 -13.37 11.02 4.86
CA VAL A 101 -13.48 9.57 4.97
C VAL A 101 -14.65 9.11 4.12
N GLU A 102 -14.37 8.21 3.17
CA GLU A 102 -15.36 7.60 2.27
C GLU A 102 -15.19 6.08 2.33
N ASP A 103 -16.26 5.35 2.61
CA ASP A 103 -16.26 3.88 2.69
C ASP A 103 -15.14 3.28 3.58
N GLY A 104 -14.84 3.96 4.70
CA GLY A 104 -13.77 3.55 5.61
C GLY A 104 -12.36 3.77 5.07
N ARG A 105 -12.19 4.68 4.11
CA ARG A 105 -10.92 5.07 3.52
C ARG A 105 -10.70 6.57 3.66
N LEU A 106 -9.48 6.98 3.98
CA LEU A 106 -9.09 8.38 3.90
C LEU A 106 -8.86 8.75 2.45
N VAL A 107 -9.62 9.73 1.98
CA VAL A 107 -9.56 10.24 0.61
C VAL A 107 -9.06 11.67 0.63
N ARG A 108 -8.16 11.97 -0.30
CA ARG A 108 -7.69 13.32 -0.61
C ARG A 108 -8.21 13.72 -1.98
N ALA A 109 -9.05 14.75 -2.03
CA ALA A 109 -9.51 15.35 -3.27
C ALA A 109 -8.73 16.64 -3.55
N LEU A 110 -8.25 16.80 -4.78
CA LEU A 110 -7.54 17.99 -5.25
C LEU A 110 -8.26 18.56 -6.47
N ALA A 111 -8.63 19.84 -6.40
CA ALA A 111 -9.03 20.63 -7.56
C ALA A 111 -8.07 21.81 -7.73
N GLU A 112 -7.74 22.15 -8.98
CA GLU A 112 -6.81 23.22 -9.33
C GLU A 112 -7.39 23.99 -10.53
N GLY A 113 -7.35 25.32 -10.48
CA GLY A 113 -7.76 26.15 -11.63
C GLY A 113 -9.22 26.01 -12.06
N GLY A 114 -10.12 25.58 -11.16
CA GLY A 114 -11.54 25.35 -11.49
C GLY A 114 -11.83 23.99 -12.14
N GLU A 115 -10.83 23.12 -12.27
CA GLU A 115 -11.04 21.74 -12.73
C GLU A 115 -11.80 20.89 -11.70
N SER A 116 -12.42 19.81 -12.20
CA SER A 116 -13.08 18.82 -11.34
C SER A 116 -12.09 18.17 -10.37
N ALA A 117 -12.53 17.98 -9.13
CA ALA A 117 -11.66 17.43 -8.11
C ALA A 117 -11.27 15.97 -8.42
N VAL A 118 -9.97 15.69 -8.42
CA VAL A 118 -9.44 14.32 -8.51
C VAL A 118 -9.33 13.75 -7.11
N ALA A 119 -10.18 12.79 -6.78
CA ALA A 119 -10.14 12.05 -5.52
C ALA A 119 -9.15 10.88 -5.58
N ARG A 120 -8.26 10.78 -4.60
CA ARG A 120 -7.33 9.65 -4.44
C ARG A 120 -7.40 9.10 -3.03
N VAL A 121 -7.59 7.78 -2.92
CA VAL A 121 -7.46 7.05 -1.66
C VAL A 121 -6.01 7.15 -1.16
N GLN A 122 -5.83 7.55 0.10
CA GLN A 122 -4.53 7.67 0.76
C GLN A 122 -4.33 6.61 1.84
N LEU A 123 -5.41 6.23 2.53
CA LEU A 123 -5.33 5.26 3.63
C LEU A 123 -6.59 4.39 3.65
N ASP A 124 -6.43 3.09 3.88
CA ASP A 124 -7.57 2.20 4.16
C ASP A 124 -7.85 2.10 5.67
N ARG A 125 -9.02 1.57 6.04
CA ARG A 125 -9.41 1.23 7.42
C ARG A 125 -9.45 2.44 8.37
N VAL A 126 -9.77 3.59 7.82
CA VAL A 126 -9.97 4.81 8.59
C VAL A 126 -11.40 4.81 9.11
N VAL A 127 -11.52 4.90 10.42
CA VAL A 127 -12.80 4.95 11.13
C VAL A 127 -13.32 6.39 11.13
N ALA A 128 -12.45 7.33 11.46
CA ALA A 128 -12.81 8.73 11.53
C ALA A 128 -11.60 9.63 11.23
N LEU A 129 -11.88 10.73 10.54
CA LEU A 129 -11.04 11.91 10.51
C LEU A 129 -11.82 13.01 11.22
N ARG A 130 -11.25 13.54 12.30
CA ARG A 130 -11.82 14.65 13.04
C ARG A 130 -10.83 15.79 13.09
N TRP A 131 -11.34 17.00 13.04
CA TRP A 131 -10.51 18.18 13.13
C TRP A 131 -11.21 19.31 13.86
N ARG A 132 -10.43 20.27 14.34
CA ARG A 132 -10.91 21.52 14.92
C ARG A 132 -9.86 22.61 14.76
N VAL A 133 -10.30 23.85 14.86
CA VAL A 133 -9.45 25.05 14.86
C VAL A 133 -9.61 25.71 16.22
N PRO A 134 -8.89 25.24 17.26
CA PRO A 134 -9.07 25.76 18.61
C PRO A 134 -8.66 27.24 18.73
N PHE A 135 -7.72 27.68 17.88
CA PHE A 135 -7.25 29.06 17.78
C PHE A 135 -6.97 29.43 16.32
N PRO A 136 -7.06 30.72 15.94
CA PRO A 136 -6.69 31.16 14.60
C PRO A 136 -5.26 30.73 14.23
N GLY A 137 -5.12 29.99 13.13
CA GLY A 137 -3.83 29.49 12.63
C GLY A 137 -3.33 28.23 13.33
N LEU A 138 -4.12 27.55 14.16
CA LEU A 138 -3.80 26.22 14.67
C LEU A 138 -4.91 25.25 14.29
N ILE A 139 -4.56 24.12 13.69
CA ILE A 139 -5.49 23.04 13.35
C ILE A 139 -5.08 21.79 14.11
N ASP A 140 -5.99 21.26 14.91
CA ASP A 140 -5.85 19.93 15.51
C ASP A 140 -6.53 18.91 14.60
N VAL A 141 -5.86 17.78 14.37
CA VAL A 141 -6.39 16.66 13.61
C VAL A 141 -6.25 15.39 14.42
N GLU A 142 -7.34 14.64 14.49
CA GLU A 142 -7.43 13.30 15.06
C GLU A 142 -7.81 12.33 13.95
N LEU A 143 -6.92 11.37 13.68
CA LEU A 143 -7.16 10.28 12.75
C LEU A 143 -7.33 8.99 13.54
N VAL A 144 -8.50 8.37 13.46
CA VAL A 144 -8.81 7.10 14.11
C VAL A 144 -8.89 6.00 13.06
N ARG A 145 -8.15 4.91 13.28
CA ARG A 145 -8.09 3.77 12.36
C ARG A 145 -7.98 2.44 13.08
N PHE A 146 -8.29 1.36 12.36
CA PHE A 146 -8.05 0.01 12.86
C PHE A 146 -6.59 -0.39 12.71
N ARG A 147 -5.96 -0.83 13.80
CA ARG A 147 -4.63 -1.44 13.79
C ARG A 147 -4.76 -2.96 13.73
N GLY A 148 -4.40 -3.55 12.58
CA GLY A 148 -4.44 -5.00 12.39
C GLY A 148 -4.20 -5.44 10.94
N GLU A 149 -3.87 -6.72 10.75
CA GLU A 149 -3.82 -7.32 9.41
C GLU A 149 -5.20 -7.32 8.76
N ARG A 150 -5.28 -6.95 7.48
CA ARG A 150 -5.98 -7.72 6.42
C ARG A 150 -7.26 -8.57 6.65
N ALA A 151 -8.06 -8.51 7.72
CA ALA A 151 -9.36 -9.20 7.71
C ALA A 151 -10.30 -8.55 6.68
N PRO A 152 -10.93 -9.32 5.77
CA PRO A 152 -11.92 -8.77 4.84
C PRO A 152 -13.08 -8.11 5.60
N LEU A 153 -13.63 -7.03 5.07
CA LEU A 153 -14.69 -6.20 5.69
C LEU A 153 -15.90 -7.03 6.18
N ALA A 154 -16.23 -8.11 5.48
CA ALA A 154 -17.28 -9.06 5.88
C ALA A 154 -16.94 -9.81 7.20
N ARG A 155 -15.66 -10.08 7.47
CA ARG A 155 -15.18 -10.65 8.74
C ARG A 155 -15.16 -9.60 9.86
N VAL A 156 -14.84 -8.35 9.54
CA VAL A 156 -14.79 -7.20 10.47
C VAL A 156 -16.15 -6.94 11.14
N LEU A 157 -17.25 -7.13 10.41
CA LEU A 157 -18.60 -6.89 10.91
C LEU A 157 -19.19 -8.06 11.72
N SER A 158 -18.51 -9.20 11.79
CA SER A 158 -18.99 -10.36 12.56
C SER A 158 -18.87 -10.11 14.08
N ALA A 159 -19.83 -10.63 14.86
CA ALA A 159 -19.85 -10.50 16.32
C ALA A 159 -18.63 -11.13 17.01
N GLU A 160 -17.98 -12.11 16.37
CA GLU A 160 -16.75 -12.73 16.85
C GLU A 160 -15.53 -11.82 16.72
N TRP A 161 -15.54 -10.90 15.75
CA TRP A 161 -14.40 -10.02 15.49
C TRP A 161 -14.31 -8.87 16.50
N ARG A 162 -15.45 -8.40 17.01
CA ARG A 162 -15.54 -7.45 18.15
C ARG A 162 -14.89 -7.96 19.44
N ARG A 163 -14.75 -9.28 19.62
CA ARG A 163 -14.12 -9.88 20.82
C ARG A 163 -12.60 -10.05 20.70
N ARG A 164 -12.01 -9.91 19.52
CA ARG A 164 -10.62 -10.34 19.24
C ARG A 164 -9.54 -9.26 19.37
N GLY A 165 -9.84 -8.10 19.94
CA GLY A 165 -8.80 -7.16 20.36
C GLY A 165 -8.07 -6.47 19.20
N GLU A 166 -8.79 -6.03 18.16
CA GLU A 166 -8.23 -4.97 17.33
C GLU A 166 -8.16 -3.68 18.13
N THR A 167 -6.95 -3.11 18.17
CA THR A 167 -6.68 -1.86 18.85
C THR A 167 -7.03 -0.73 17.90
N LEU A 168 -7.96 0.13 18.30
CA LEU A 168 -8.12 1.42 17.63
C LEU A 168 -6.85 2.23 17.88
N GLU A 169 -6.24 2.68 16.80
CA GLU A 169 -5.13 3.62 16.86
C GLU A 169 -5.68 5.00 16.55
N ALA A 170 -5.62 5.89 17.55
CA ALA A 170 -5.92 7.31 17.39
C ALA A 170 -4.61 8.08 17.30
N THR A 171 -4.34 8.66 16.13
CA THR A 171 -3.21 9.57 15.92
C THR A 171 -3.72 10.99 15.99
N THR A 172 -3.35 11.71 17.04
CA THR A 172 -3.64 13.14 17.18
C THR A 172 -2.40 13.96 16.93
N PHE A 173 -2.52 15.02 16.14
CA PHE A 173 -1.45 15.98 15.95
C PHE A 173 -2.00 17.38 15.66
N SER A 174 -1.22 18.39 16.04
CA SER A 174 -1.54 19.80 15.82
C SER A 174 -0.59 20.39 14.78
N VAL A 175 -1.11 21.25 13.91
CA VAL A 175 -0.35 21.93 12.86
C VAL A 175 -0.65 23.42 12.92
N ALA A 176 0.41 24.23 13.00
CA ALA A 176 0.32 25.65 12.75
C ALA A 176 0.02 25.87 11.26
N ALA A 177 -1.20 26.33 10.96
CA ALA A 177 -1.64 26.66 9.63
C ALA A 177 -1.19 28.07 9.24
N ARG A 178 -1.05 28.28 7.93
CA ARG A 178 -0.74 29.60 7.40
C ARG A 178 -1.83 30.60 7.82
N ARG A 179 -1.42 31.73 8.38
CA ARG A 179 -2.36 32.81 8.70
C ARG A 179 -2.91 33.40 7.42
N SER A 180 -4.23 33.47 7.36
CA SER A 180 -4.96 34.15 6.31
C SER A 180 -4.95 35.65 6.64
N TRP A 181 -4.21 36.46 5.87
CA TRP A 181 -4.18 37.91 6.02
C TRP A 181 -5.35 38.50 5.23
N TRP A 182 -6.57 38.33 5.72
CA TRP A 182 -7.77 38.93 5.14
C TRP A 182 -8.66 39.42 6.27
#